data_AF-A0A5M3WGC2-F1
#
_entry.id   AF-A0A5M3WGC2-F1
#
_cell.length_a   1.000
_cell.length_b   1.000
_cell.length_c   1.000
_cell.angle_alpha   90.00
_cell.angle_beta   90.00
_cell.angle_gamma   90.00
#
_symmetry.space_group_name_H-M   'P 1'
#
loop_
_entity.id
_entity.type
_entity.pdbx_description
1 polymer ?
#
loop_
_entity_poly.entity_id
_entity_poly.type
_entity_poly.pdbx_seq_one_letter_code
_entity_poly.pdbx_strand_id
1 'polypeptide(L)'
;MTGLVEPLLARLPAEFTAAERDRIQRAYEFAARRHAGQVRKSGDPYITHPVAVAEIAIDAGLDCATVCAALLHDVIEDTGCDAAQLRAEFGDEIATLVQSMTELDQRHDQAAIDAADDRTLALKVLDRLHNMRTIQHLDQEKQRLKSRQTLDIVAPLAGRLGLRAIADELESIARDRLTHLPGDTGATYQMLALGALLLPAAVRASYLDEWLGELDVLRDRRTRTRFALRLALSMPALALTLRRPTRHTLTVLRWILRTDLRTWTPLTVLLGWMIVETARNSLGDAAVILITVPPVLHAGVTCLRKKLGLDQPDEPI
;
A
#
# COMPACT_ATOMS: atom_id res chain seq x y z
N MET A 1 33.84 14.50 -10.13
CA MET A 1 32.81 13.52 -10.52
C MET A 1 33.39 12.30 -11.26
N THR A 2 34.72 12.09 -11.23
CA THR A 2 35.40 10.96 -11.92
C THR A 2 35.42 9.65 -11.12
N GLY A 3 35.43 9.69 -9.79
CA GLY A 3 35.83 8.53 -8.98
C GLY A 3 34.97 7.25 -9.00
N LEU A 4 33.85 7.20 -9.73
CA LEU A 4 33.05 5.96 -9.85
C LEU A 4 33.36 5.17 -11.13
N VAL A 5 34.03 5.75 -12.11
CA VAL A 5 34.30 5.06 -13.38
C VAL A 5 35.53 4.18 -13.31
N GLU A 6 36.60 4.62 -12.67
CA GLU A 6 37.81 3.80 -12.51
C GLU A 6 37.52 2.48 -11.77
N PRO A 7 36.74 2.45 -10.65
CA PRO A 7 36.33 1.20 -10.02
C PRO A 7 35.52 0.30 -10.95
N LEU A 8 34.59 0.86 -11.73
CA LEU A 8 33.78 0.11 -12.68
C LEU A 8 34.65 -0.51 -13.79
N LEU A 9 35.52 0.28 -14.42
CA LEU A 9 36.42 -0.19 -15.47
C LEU A 9 37.41 -1.26 -14.97
N ALA A 10 37.89 -1.13 -13.73
CA ALA A 10 38.79 -2.09 -13.12
C ALA A 10 38.13 -3.46 -12.89
N ARG A 11 36.80 -3.49 -12.73
CA ARG A 11 36.01 -4.73 -12.58
C ARG A 11 35.65 -5.39 -13.91
N LEU A 12 35.82 -4.72 -15.04
CA LEU A 12 35.44 -5.27 -16.33
C LEU A 12 36.24 -6.55 -16.64
N PRO A 13 35.57 -7.67 -16.99
CA PRO A 13 36.19 -8.93 -17.37
C PRO A 13 37.24 -8.77 -18.48
N ALA A 14 38.32 -9.54 -18.43
CA ALA A 14 39.45 -9.44 -19.36
C ALA A 14 39.04 -9.70 -20.82
N GLU A 15 37.92 -10.38 -21.02
CA GLU A 15 37.29 -10.72 -22.29
C GLU A 15 36.78 -9.48 -23.03
N PHE A 16 36.43 -8.41 -22.32
CA PHE A 16 36.04 -7.13 -22.95
C PHE A 16 37.24 -6.51 -23.67
N THR A 17 37.07 -6.33 -24.98
CA THR A 17 38.05 -5.70 -25.85
C THR A 17 38.30 -4.24 -25.45
N ALA A 18 39.44 -3.67 -25.88
CA ALA A 18 39.73 -2.26 -25.64
C ALA A 18 38.64 -1.32 -26.20
N ALA A 19 38.04 -1.67 -27.35
CA ALA A 19 36.96 -0.91 -27.95
C ALA A 19 35.66 -0.98 -27.11
N GLU A 20 35.35 -2.13 -26.53
CA GLU A 20 34.18 -2.27 -25.65
C GLU A 20 34.37 -1.52 -24.33
N ARG A 21 35.57 -1.57 -23.75
CA ARG A 21 35.92 -0.79 -22.56
C ARG A 21 35.79 0.71 -22.80
N ASP A 22 36.25 1.21 -23.95
CA ASP A 22 36.04 2.60 -24.37
C ASP A 22 34.55 2.92 -24.52
N ARG A 23 33.77 2.02 -25.12
CA ARG A 23 32.31 2.22 -25.27
C ARG A 23 31.60 2.33 -23.92
N ILE A 24 31.96 1.49 -22.95
CA ILE A 24 31.42 1.51 -21.57
C ILE A 24 31.84 2.81 -20.86
N GLN A 25 33.11 3.22 -20.99
CA GLN A 25 33.59 4.50 -20.45
C GLN A 25 32.76 5.67 -21.00
N ARG A 26 32.56 5.74 -22.32
CA ARG A 26 31.77 6.80 -22.95
C ARG A 26 30.31 6.79 -22.49
N ALA A 27 29.71 5.60 -22.31
CA ALA A 27 28.36 5.47 -21.77
C ALA A 27 28.25 6.01 -20.35
N TYR A 28 29.22 5.68 -19.48
CA TYR A 28 29.30 6.25 -18.13
C TYR A 28 29.39 7.77 -18.18
N GLU A 29 30.31 8.33 -18.96
CA GLU A 29 30.53 9.77 -19.00
C GLU A 29 29.29 10.51 -19.52
N PHE A 30 28.60 9.92 -20.51
CA PHE A 30 27.35 10.45 -21.01
C PHE A 30 26.27 10.47 -19.93
N ALA A 31 26.04 9.33 -19.25
CA ALA A 31 25.08 9.24 -18.15
C ALA A 31 25.44 10.21 -17.00
N ALA A 32 26.71 10.31 -16.62
CA ALA A 32 27.19 11.19 -15.56
C ALA A 32 26.96 12.67 -15.88
N ARG A 33 27.15 13.08 -17.14
CA ARG A 33 26.83 14.44 -17.61
C ARG A 33 25.33 14.69 -17.60
N ARG A 34 24.53 13.72 -18.05
CA ARG A 34 23.06 13.84 -18.17
C ARG A 34 22.35 13.93 -16.82
N HIS A 35 22.79 13.12 -15.87
CA HIS A 35 22.26 13.11 -14.51
C HIS A 35 22.99 14.08 -13.57
N ALA A 36 23.78 15.03 -14.11
CA ALA A 36 24.51 15.99 -13.32
C ALA A 36 23.56 16.88 -12.50
N GLY A 37 23.78 16.96 -11.19
CA GLY A 37 22.91 17.70 -10.26
C GLY A 37 21.65 16.95 -9.83
N GLN A 38 21.33 15.79 -10.42
CA GLN A 38 20.24 14.94 -9.95
C GLN A 38 20.68 14.12 -8.73
N VAL A 39 19.75 13.95 -7.78
CA VAL A 39 19.99 13.20 -6.53
C VAL A 39 18.95 12.10 -6.34
N ARG A 40 19.39 10.97 -5.79
CA ARG A 40 18.53 9.86 -5.36
C ARG A 40 17.73 10.27 -4.12
N LYS A 41 16.71 9.46 -3.80
CA LYS A 41 15.97 9.58 -2.52
C LYS A 41 16.86 9.35 -1.29
N SER A 42 17.99 8.65 -1.44
CA SER A 42 19.01 8.50 -0.40
C SER A 42 19.80 9.78 -0.13
N GLY A 43 19.82 10.73 -1.09
CA GLY A 43 20.67 11.91 -1.09
C GLY A 43 21.94 11.77 -1.93
N ASP A 44 22.26 10.57 -2.41
CA ASP A 44 23.44 10.32 -3.25
C ASP A 44 23.27 10.89 -4.67
N PRO A 45 24.38 11.19 -5.38
CA PRO A 45 24.31 11.54 -6.80
C PRO A 45 23.61 10.45 -7.62
N TYR A 46 22.75 10.84 -8.55
CA TYR A 46 21.92 9.87 -9.30
C TYR A 46 22.74 8.84 -10.07
N ILE A 47 23.90 9.24 -10.61
CA ILE A 47 24.83 8.37 -11.34
C ILE A 47 25.25 7.10 -10.58
N THR A 48 25.15 7.10 -9.25
CA THR A 48 25.41 5.90 -8.44
C THR A 48 24.49 4.73 -8.80
N HIS A 49 23.25 5.00 -9.20
CA HIS A 49 22.30 3.96 -9.58
C HIS A 49 22.63 3.28 -10.91
N PRO A 50 22.80 4.00 -12.04
CA PRO A 50 23.19 3.37 -13.30
C PRO A 50 24.52 2.60 -13.20
N VAL A 51 25.49 3.13 -12.43
CA VAL A 51 26.76 2.41 -12.18
C VAL A 51 26.52 1.08 -11.47
N ALA A 52 25.71 1.07 -10.41
CA ALA A 52 25.42 -0.16 -9.68
C ALA A 52 24.64 -1.18 -10.52
N VAL A 53 23.74 -0.73 -11.41
CA VAL A 53 23.04 -1.63 -12.35
C VAL A 53 24.02 -2.22 -13.36
N ALA A 54 24.98 -1.42 -13.85
CA ALA A 54 26.04 -1.90 -14.74
C ALA A 54 26.98 -2.90 -14.06
N GLU A 55 27.32 -2.70 -12.77
CA GLU A 55 28.07 -3.68 -11.99
C GLU A 55 27.33 -5.01 -11.86
N ILE A 56 26.01 -4.97 -11.61
CA ILE A 56 25.19 -6.17 -11.57
C ILE A 56 25.17 -6.86 -12.95
N ALA A 57 25.11 -6.09 -14.05
CA ALA A 57 25.15 -6.64 -15.40
C ALA A 57 26.47 -7.35 -15.70
N ILE A 58 27.59 -6.78 -15.25
CA ILE A 58 28.93 -7.38 -15.35
C ILE A 58 29.00 -8.67 -14.54
N ASP A 59 28.53 -8.66 -13.28
CA ASP A 59 28.53 -9.82 -12.40
C ASP A 59 27.62 -10.95 -12.94
N ALA A 60 26.55 -10.60 -13.67
CA ALA A 60 25.68 -11.53 -14.37
C ALA A 60 26.26 -12.05 -15.71
N GLY A 61 27.44 -11.57 -16.13
CA GLY A 61 28.10 -12.00 -17.36
C GLY A 61 27.44 -11.49 -18.63
N LEU A 62 26.77 -10.34 -18.59
CA LEU A 62 26.10 -9.74 -19.75
C LEU A 62 27.11 -9.01 -20.66
N ASP A 63 26.73 -8.86 -21.93
CA ASP A 63 27.59 -8.30 -22.97
C ASP A 63 27.74 -6.77 -22.91
N CYS A 64 28.65 -6.23 -23.73
CA CYS A 64 29.00 -4.81 -23.74
C CYS A 64 27.79 -3.92 -24.01
N ALA A 65 26.94 -4.31 -24.96
CA ALA A 65 25.74 -3.57 -25.30
C ALA A 65 24.78 -3.47 -24.11
N THR A 66 24.58 -4.57 -23.37
CA THR A 66 23.71 -4.58 -22.19
C THR A 66 24.30 -3.78 -21.03
N VAL A 67 25.63 -3.85 -20.79
CA VAL A 67 26.31 -3.03 -19.77
C VAL A 67 26.20 -1.54 -20.11
N CYS A 68 26.37 -1.16 -21.39
CA CYS A 68 26.16 0.23 -21.81
C CYS A 68 24.71 0.66 -21.63
N ALA A 69 23.74 -0.18 -22.00
CA ALA A 69 22.33 0.11 -21.81
C ALA A 69 21.97 0.25 -20.33
N ALA A 70 22.57 -0.54 -19.43
CA ALA A 70 22.41 -0.40 -17.97
C ALA A 70 22.88 0.98 -17.46
N LEU A 71 23.98 1.52 -17.99
CA LEU A 71 24.45 2.87 -17.65
C LEU A 71 23.52 3.97 -18.19
N LEU A 72 22.78 3.69 -19.27
CA LEU A 72 22.00 4.67 -20.01
C LEU A 72 20.48 4.56 -19.78
N HIS A 73 20.00 3.54 -19.05
CA HIS A 73 18.59 3.15 -19.07
C HIS A 73 17.61 4.27 -18.68
N ASP A 74 17.98 5.16 -17.76
CA ASP A 74 17.13 6.26 -17.30
C ASP A 74 17.34 7.58 -18.05
N VAL A 75 18.28 7.67 -18.99
CA VAL A 75 18.63 8.98 -19.59
C VAL A 75 17.49 9.54 -20.45
N ILE A 76 16.67 8.68 -21.07
CA ILE A 76 15.50 9.12 -21.84
C ILE A 76 14.43 9.68 -20.91
N GLU A 77 14.14 8.97 -19.82
CA GLU A 77 13.04 9.31 -18.91
C GLU A 77 13.34 10.53 -18.05
N ASP A 78 14.58 10.65 -17.56
CA ASP A 78 14.92 11.61 -16.50
C ASP A 78 15.65 12.86 -16.98
N THR A 79 16.23 12.86 -18.19
CA THR A 79 17.20 13.91 -18.59
C THR A 79 16.86 14.63 -19.89
N GLY A 80 15.71 14.33 -20.49
CA GLY A 80 15.26 14.92 -21.76
C GLY A 80 16.11 14.49 -22.97
N CYS A 81 16.87 13.40 -22.85
CA CYS A 81 17.55 12.79 -24.00
C CYS A 81 16.50 12.09 -24.88
N ASP A 82 16.60 12.23 -26.19
CA ASP A 82 15.78 11.43 -27.10
C ASP A 82 16.52 10.18 -27.61
N ALA A 83 15.75 9.24 -28.15
CA ALA A 83 16.30 8.00 -28.71
C ALA A 83 17.15 8.25 -29.97
N ALA A 84 16.92 9.34 -30.71
CA ALA A 84 17.68 9.67 -31.91
C ALA A 84 19.13 10.04 -31.56
N GLN A 85 19.32 10.80 -30.48
CA GLN A 85 20.62 11.13 -29.96
C GLN A 85 21.38 9.89 -29.46
N LEU A 86 20.71 8.98 -28.73
CA LEU A 86 21.34 7.74 -28.31
C LEU A 86 21.78 6.88 -29.49
N ARG A 87 20.97 6.81 -30.56
CA ARG A 87 21.35 6.11 -31.80
C ARG A 87 22.59 6.71 -32.44
N ALA A 88 22.69 8.04 -32.48
CA ALA A 88 23.84 8.72 -33.06
C ALA A 88 25.14 8.48 -32.27
N GLU A 89 25.06 8.46 -30.94
CA GLU A 89 26.23 8.34 -30.04
C GLU A 89 26.67 6.89 -29.82
N PHE A 90 25.71 5.97 -29.68
CA PHE A 90 25.95 4.60 -29.23
C PHE A 90 25.51 3.53 -30.23
N GLY A 91 24.88 3.91 -31.34
CA GLY A 91 24.38 2.98 -32.36
C GLY A 91 23.00 2.41 -32.03
N ASP A 92 22.42 1.72 -33.01
CA ASP A 92 21.01 1.32 -32.98
C ASP A 92 20.71 0.24 -31.94
N GLU A 93 21.64 -0.69 -31.70
CA GLU A 93 21.47 -1.78 -30.72
C GLU A 93 21.24 -1.24 -29.30
N ILE A 94 22.14 -0.39 -28.80
CA ILE A 94 22.04 0.17 -27.44
C ILE A 94 20.82 1.08 -27.32
N ALA A 95 20.58 1.92 -28.32
CA ALA A 95 19.44 2.84 -28.29
C ALA A 95 18.11 2.08 -28.29
N THR A 96 18.01 0.97 -29.02
CA THR A 96 16.81 0.13 -29.04
C THR A 96 16.60 -0.56 -27.69
N LEU A 97 17.65 -1.05 -27.02
CA LEU A 97 17.54 -1.61 -25.67
C LEU A 97 17.02 -0.57 -24.67
N VAL A 98 17.60 0.64 -24.66
CA VAL A 98 17.17 1.72 -23.74
C VAL A 98 15.75 2.17 -24.06
N GLN A 99 15.39 2.32 -25.33
CA GLN A 99 14.03 2.69 -25.72
C GLN A 99 13.00 1.61 -25.32
N SER A 100 13.33 0.33 -25.54
CA SER A 100 12.44 -0.79 -25.20
C SER A 100 12.21 -0.90 -23.70
N MET A 101 13.24 -0.61 -22.90
CA MET A 101 13.14 -0.53 -21.45
C MET A 101 12.14 0.57 -21.02
N THR A 102 12.23 1.76 -21.60
CA THR A 102 11.30 2.86 -21.32
C THR A 102 9.85 2.55 -21.74
N GLU A 103 9.66 1.90 -22.88
CA GLU A 103 8.33 1.50 -23.33
C GLU A 103 7.72 0.42 -22.42
N LEU A 104 8.53 -0.52 -21.93
CA LEU A 104 8.09 -1.56 -20.99
C LEU A 104 7.60 -0.95 -19.68
N ASP A 105 8.25 0.12 -19.23
CA ASP A 105 7.87 0.85 -18.01
C ASP A 105 6.58 1.64 -18.14
N GLN A 106 6.18 2.01 -19.35
CA GLN A 106 4.94 2.74 -19.58
C GLN A 106 3.72 1.83 -19.74
N ARG A 107 3.90 0.63 -20.31
CA ARG A 107 2.78 -0.21 -20.74
C ARG A 107 2.21 -1.13 -19.66
N HIS A 108 2.98 -1.46 -18.62
CA HIS A 108 2.57 -2.22 -17.42
C HIS A 108 1.65 -3.44 -17.66
N ASP A 109 1.63 -4.02 -18.86
CA ASP A 109 0.76 -5.14 -19.25
C ASP A 109 1.61 -6.39 -19.54
N GLN A 110 0.99 -7.57 -19.36
CA GLN A 110 1.68 -8.84 -19.58
C GLN A 110 2.10 -9.04 -21.04
N ALA A 111 1.34 -8.46 -21.98
CA ALA A 111 1.63 -8.54 -23.40
C ALA A 111 2.95 -7.84 -23.78
N ALA A 112 3.29 -6.73 -23.13
CA ALA A 112 4.56 -6.04 -23.31
C ALA A 112 5.73 -6.88 -22.79
N ILE A 113 5.57 -7.56 -21.65
CA ILE A 113 6.58 -8.48 -21.11
C ILE A 113 6.80 -9.67 -22.05
N ASP A 114 5.74 -10.22 -22.60
CA ASP A 114 5.82 -11.40 -23.48
C ASP A 114 6.41 -11.07 -24.86
N ALA A 115 6.30 -9.81 -25.30
CA ALA A 115 6.84 -9.34 -26.57
C ALA A 115 8.27 -8.76 -26.47
N ALA A 116 8.78 -8.52 -25.26
CA ALA A 116 10.08 -7.89 -25.05
C ALA A 116 11.24 -8.87 -25.24
N ASP A 117 12.36 -8.35 -25.75
CA ASP A 117 13.61 -9.08 -25.88
C ASP A 117 14.20 -9.45 -24.50
N ASP A 118 14.84 -10.61 -24.42
CA ASP A 118 15.42 -11.16 -23.18
C ASP A 118 16.43 -10.20 -22.53
N ARG A 119 17.20 -9.43 -23.32
CA ARG A 119 18.15 -8.44 -22.76
C ARG A 119 17.43 -7.26 -22.14
N THR A 120 16.32 -6.82 -22.73
CA THR A 120 15.48 -5.76 -22.16
C THR A 120 14.84 -6.23 -20.85
N LEU A 121 14.34 -7.46 -20.82
CA LEU A 121 13.79 -8.05 -19.60
C LEU A 121 14.87 -8.26 -18.52
N ALA A 122 16.08 -8.65 -18.92
CA ALA A 122 17.22 -8.75 -18.02
C ALA A 122 17.54 -7.39 -17.40
N LEU A 123 17.66 -6.32 -18.20
CA LEU A 123 17.86 -4.95 -17.69
C LEU A 123 16.79 -4.55 -16.68
N LYS A 124 15.53 -4.90 -16.92
CA LYS A 124 14.42 -4.65 -15.99
C LYS A 124 14.60 -5.36 -14.65
N VAL A 125 15.07 -6.60 -14.69
CA VAL A 125 15.41 -7.37 -13.49
C VAL A 125 16.57 -6.72 -12.74
N LEU A 126 17.63 -6.29 -13.44
CA LEU A 126 18.82 -5.69 -12.82
C LEU A 126 18.52 -4.34 -12.17
N ASP A 127 17.77 -3.48 -12.85
CA ASP A 127 17.26 -2.22 -12.31
C ASP A 127 16.45 -2.50 -11.02
N ARG A 128 15.51 -3.46 -11.08
CA ARG A 128 14.72 -3.82 -9.92
C ARG A 128 15.60 -4.29 -8.77
N LEU A 129 16.63 -5.10 -9.01
CA LEU A 129 17.52 -5.57 -7.94
C LEU A 129 18.20 -4.41 -7.22
N HIS A 130 18.79 -3.45 -7.94
CA HIS A 130 19.40 -2.29 -7.29
C HIS A 130 18.36 -1.45 -6.52
N ASN A 131 17.17 -1.28 -7.08
CA ASN A 131 16.06 -0.59 -6.41
C ASN A 131 15.60 -1.32 -5.12
N MET A 132 15.62 -2.66 -5.11
CA MET A 132 15.30 -3.46 -3.92
C MET A 132 16.41 -3.37 -2.87
N ARG A 133 17.70 -3.34 -3.26
CA ARG A 133 18.83 -3.13 -2.34
C ARG A 133 18.82 -1.76 -1.65
N THR A 134 18.18 -0.76 -2.26
CA THR A 134 18.08 0.63 -1.74
C THR A 134 16.66 1.01 -1.30
N ILE A 135 15.76 0.05 -1.18
CA ILE A 135 14.31 0.25 -0.96
C ILE A 135 13.99 0.99 0.35
N GLN A 136 14.86 0.94 1.35
CA GLN A 136 14.68 1.57 2.67
C GLN A 136 14.50 3.09 2.60
N HIS A 137 14.96 3.74 1.53
CA HIS A 137 14.83 5.18 1.33
C HIS A 137 13.45 5.59 0.78
N LEU A 138 12.60 4.62 0.44
CA LEU A 138 11.24 4.85 -0.01
C LEU A 138 10.25 4.88 1.17
N ASP A 139 9.12 5.52 0.96
CA ASP A 139 7.94 5.50 1.82
C ASP A 139 7.40 4.05 1.95
N GLN A 140 6.95 3.66 3.15
CA GLN A 140 6.57 2.27 3.48
C GLN A 140 5.56 1.65 2.50
N GLU A 141 4.60 2.43 2.03
CA GLU A 141 3.61 1.99 1.04
C GLU A 141 4.27 1.57 -0.27
N LYS A 142 5.20 2.39 -0.78
CA LYS A 142 5.98 2.06 -1.98
C LYS A 142 6.90 0.88 -1.75
N GLN A 143 7.46 0.72 -0.55
CA GLN A 143 8.22 -0.47 -0.20
C GLN A 143 7.34 -1.72 -0.31
N ARG A 144 6.11 -1.71 0.26
CA ARG A 144 5.17 -2.84 0.15
C ARG A 144 4.80 -3.14 -1.30
N LEU A 145 4.44 -2.10 -2.07
CA LEU A 145 4.04 -2.24 -3.47
C LEU A 145 5.18 -2.85 -4.30
N LYS A 146 6.38 -2.27 -4.21
CA LYS A 146 7.55 -2.75 -4.97
C LYS A 146 7.98 -4.15 -4.55
N SER A 147 7.91 -4.49 -3.26
CA SER A 147 8.19 -5.85 -2.78
C SER A 147 7.18 -6.87 -3.32
N ARG A 148 5.89 -6.56 -3.32
CA ARG A 148 4.86 -7.45 -3.89
C ARG A 148 5.07 -7.66 -5.39
N GLN A 149 5.22 -6.57 -6.15
CA GLN A 149 5.54 -6.64 -7.59
C GLN A 149 6.80 -7.47 -7.86
N THR A 150 7.81 -7.37 -6.99
CA THR A 150 9.04 -8.14 -7.13
C THR A 150 8.79 -9.62 -6.97
N LEU A 151 8.01 -10.04 -5.97
CA LEU A 151 7.67 -11.45 -5.75
C LEU A 151 6.75 -12.01 -6.84
N ASP A 152 5.77 -11.23 -7.26
CA ASP A 152 4.72 -11.70 -8.17
C ASP A 152 5.18 -11.74 -9.64
N ILE A 153 6.10 -10.84 -10.02
CA ILE A 153 6.46 -10.62 -11.44
C ILE A 153 7.97 -10.75 -11.66
N VAL A 154 8.78 -9.95 -10.95
CA VAL A 154 10.19 -9.74 -11.34
C VAL A 154 11.09 -10.92 -10.96
N ALA A 155 10.91 -11.50 -9.77
CA ALA A 155 11.68 -12.68 -9.36
C ALA A 155 11.36 -13.92 -10.21
N PRO A 156 10.08 -14.26 -10.52
CA PRO A 156 9.77 -15.29 -11.50
C PRO A 156 10.38 -15.03 -12.88
N LEU A 157 10.36 -13.78 -13.34
CA LEU A 157 10.98 -13.38 -14.60
C LEU A 157 12.51 -13.61 -14.59
N ALA A 158 13.19 -13.21 -13.51
CA ALA A 158 14.62 -13.47 -13.33
C ALA A 158 14.93 -14.98 -13.39
N GLY A 159 14.10 -15.80 -12.75
CA GLY A 159 14.19 -17.26 -12.82
C GLY A 159 14.03 -17.80 -14.25
N ARG A 160 13.08 -17.26 -15.03
CA ARG A 160 12.84 -17.61 -16.44
C ARG A 160 14.05 -17.30 -17.32
N LEU A 161 14.74 -16.19 -17.05
CA LEU A 161 15.94 -15.74 -17.78
C LEU A 161 17.22 -16.47 -17.33
N GLY A 162 17.14 -17.41 -16.39
CA GLY A 162 18.31 -18.13 -15.87
C GLY A 162 19.14 -17.35 -14.84
N LEU A 163 18.70 -16.14 -14.44
CA LEU A 163 19.35 -15.28 -13.44
C LEU A 163 18.99 -15.72 -12.02
N ARG A 164 19.23 -17.00 -11.68
CA ARG A 164 18.75 -17.61 -10.42
C ARG A 164 19.24 -16.93 -9.16
N ALA A 165 20.53 -16.58 -9.09
CA ALA A 165 21.08 -15.89 -7.91
C ALA A 165 20.40 -14.52 -7.67
N ILE A 166 20.08 -13.81 -8.75
CA ILE A 166 19.36 -12.53 -8.68
C ILE A 166 17.90 -12.76 -8.27
N ALA A 167 17.26 -13.81 -8.79
CA ALA A 167 15.90 -14.19 -8.39
C ALA A 167 15.83 -14.47 -6.88
N ASP A 168 16.73 -15.30 -6.37
CA ASP A 168 16.79 -15.65 -4.94
C ASP A 168 17.02 -14.42 -4.06
N GLU A 169 17.90 -13.50 -4.47
CA GLU A 169 18.16 -12.26 -3.75
C GLU A 169 16.94 -11.32 -3.76
N LEU A 170 16.31 -11.13 -4.92
CA LEU A 170 15.09 -10.34 -5.05
C LEU A 170 13.98 -10.86 -4.13
N GLU A 171 13.77 -12.18 -4.11
CA GLU A 171 12.78 -12.81 -3.22
C GLU A 171 13.12 -12.61 -1.74
N SER A 172 14.38 -12.81 -1.38
CA SER A 172 14.86 -12.64 -0.01
C SER A 172 14.62 -11.22 0.50
N ILE A 173 15.06 -10.20 -0.25
CA ILE A 173 14.86 -8.80 0.10
C ILE A 173 13.36 -8.47 0.15
N ALA A 174 12.57 -8.91 -0.84
CA ALA A 174 11.15 -8.58 -0.89
C ALA A 174 10.38 -9.18 0.29
N ARG A 175 10.64 -10.45 0.65
CA ARG A 175 10.04 -11.11 1.82
C ARG A 175 10.46 -10.43 3.11
N ASP A 176 11.75 -10.17 3.29
CA ASP A 176 12.29 -9.45 4.46
C ASP A 176 11.62 -8.08 4.64
N ARG A 177 11.47 -7.31 3.56
CA ARG A 177 10.79 -6.01 3.64
C ARG A 177 9.33 -6.17 4.03
N LEU A 178 8.61 -7.15 3.49
CA LEU A 178 7.20 -7.36 3.85
C LEU A 178 7.01 -7.85 5.28
N THR A 179 7.97 -8.59 5.85
CA THR A 179 7.91 -9.04 7.25
C THR A 179 8.30 -7.94 8.23
N HIS A 180 9.31 -7.12 7.90
CA HIS A 180 9.85 -6.09 8.80
C HIS A 180 9.19 -4.72 8.68
N LEU A 181 8.44 -4.45 7.60
CA LEU A 181 7.61 -3.26 7.53
C LEU A 181 6.53 -3.34 8.61
N PRO A 182 6.52 -2.42 9.60
CA PRO A 182 5.51 -2.45 10.64
C PRO A 182 4.14 -2.42 9.96
N GLY A 183 3.26 -3.36 10.29
CA GLY A 183 1.87 -3.39 9.81
C GLY A 183 1.07 -2.23 10.39
N ASP A 184 1.42 -0.99 10.04
CA ASP A 184 0.93 0.22 10.73
C ASP A 184 -0.33 0.81 10.08
N THR A 185 -0.93 0.10 9.12
CA THR A 185 -2.35 0.24 8.82
C THR A 185 -3.17 -0.57 9.81
N GLY A 186 -2.68 -1.69 10.35
CA GLY A 186 -3.49 -2.66 11.13
C GLY A 186 -4.19 -2.04 12.35
N ALA A 187 -3.44 -1.43 13.28
CA ALA A 187 -4.03 -0.88 14.51
C ALA A 187 -4.95 0.31 14.25
N THR A 188 -4.54 1.21 13.35
CA THR A 188 -5.30 2.41 12.99
C THR A 188 -6.55 2.06 12.18
N TYR A 189 -6.44 1.13 11.23
CA TYR A 189 -7.54 0.54 10.47
C TYR A 189 -8.50 -0.20 11.40
N GLN A 190 -7.99 -1.05 12.30
CA GLN A 190 -8.83 -1.78 13.25
C GLN A 190 -9.60 -0.80 14.14
N MET A 191 -8.95 0.27 14.62
CA MET A 191 -9.61 1.31 15.41
C MET A 191 -10.72 2.02 14.61
N LEU A 192 -10.48 2.40 13.35
CA LEU A 192 -11.49 3.03 12.49
C LEU A 192 -12.61 2.05 12.12
N ALA A 193 -12.29 0.80 11.78
CA ALA A 193 -13.25 -0.24 11.43
C ALA A 193 -14.14 -0.60 12.63
N LEU A 194 -13.55 -0.74 13.83
CA LEU A 194 -14.29 -0.96 15.08
C LEU A 194 -15.17 0.24 15.42
N GLY A 195 -14.65 1.46 15.31
CA GLY A 195 -15.43 2.68 15.53
C GLY A 195 -16.58 2.83 14.53
N ALA A 196 -16.36 2.47 13.27
CA ALA A 196 -17.36 2.54 12.20
C ALA A 196 -18.54 1.58 12.45
N LEU A 197 -18.39 0.54 13.29
CA LEU A 197 -19.51 -0.31 13.71
C LEU A 197 -20.63 0.49 14.41
N LEU A 198 -20.32 1.67 14.96
CA LEU A 198 -21.31 2.57 15.56
C LEU A 198 -22.23 3.23 14.51
N LEU A 199 -21.77 3.37 13.26
CA LEU A 199 -22.54 3.98 12.17
C LEU A 199 -23.68 3.05 11.67
N PRO A 200 -24.75 3.60 11.07
CA PRO A 200 -25.76 2.79 10.39
C PRO A 200 -25.15 1.94 9.27
N ALA A 201 -25.59 0.69 9.15
CA ALA A 201 -25.06 -0.25 8.16
C ALA A 201 -25.12 0.28 6.72
N ALA A 202 -26.15 1.06 6.39
CA ALA A 202 -26.37 1.63 5.05
C ALA A 202 -25.29 2.65 4.62
N VAL A 203 -24.62 3.31 5.56
CA VAL A 203 -23.62 4.36 5.26
C VAL A 203 -22.21 4.00 5.73
N ARG A 204 -22.08 2.98 6.58
CA ARG A 204 -20.81 2.55 7.19
C ARG A 204 -19.70 2.27 6.18
N ALA A 205 -20.00 1.59 5.08
CA ALA A 205 -19.00 1.28 4.05
C ALA A 205 -18.48 2.54 3.36
N SER A 206 -19.36 3.48 3.04
CA SER A 206 -19.01 4.74 2.38
C SER A 206 -18.12 5.63 3.24
N TYR A 207 -18.45 5.77 4.53
CA TYR A 207 -17.62 6.57 5.46
C TYR A 207 -16.29 5.90 5.78
N LEU A 208 -16.26 4.56 5.87
CA LEU A 208 -15.02 3.84 6.11
C LEU A 208 -14.06 4.01 4.93
N ASP A 209 -14.56 3.91 3.70
CA ASP A 209 -13.77 4.11 2.48
C ASP A 209 -13.18 5.53 2.41
N GLU A 210 -13.99 6.56 2.71
CA GLU A 210 -13.55 7.95 2.79
C GLU A 210 -12.45 8.17 3.83
N TRP A 211 -12.61 7.65 5.04
CA TRP A 211 -11.62 7.81 6.11
C TRP A 211 -10.33 7.03 5.88
N LEU A 212 -10.42 5.87 5.24
CA LEU A 212 -9.24 5.10 4.85
C LEU A 212 -8.48 5.81 3.74
N GLY A 213 -9.19 6.40 2.77
CA GLY A 213 -8.61 7.27 1.75
C GLY A 213 -7.83 8.43 2.37
N GLU A 214 -8.41 9.16 3.34
CA GLU A 214 -7.69 10.23 4.04
C GLU A 214 -6.51 9.73 4.88
N LEU A 215 -6.64 8.57 5.52
CA LEU A 215 -5.57 7.97 6.31
C LEU A 215 -4.36 7.58 5.46
N ASP A 216 -4.59 7.15 4.22
CA ASP A 216 -3.53 6.75 3.30
C ASP A 216 -2.76 7.94 2.70
N VAL A 217 -3.38 9.11 2.62
CA VAL A 217 -2.70 10.37 2.26
C VAL A 217 -1.67 10.78 3.34
N LEU A 218 -1.87 10.38 4.60
CA LEU A 218 -1.00 10.75 5.71
C LEU A 218 0.27 9.89 5.76
N ARG A 219 1.43 10.53 5.54
CA ARG A 219 2.75 9.89 5.49
C ARG A 219 3.42 9.65 6.85
N ASP A 220 3.10 10.46 7.86
CA ASP A 220 3.71 10.37 9.19
C ASP A 220 2.87 9.55 10.18
N ARG A 221 3.53 8.64 10.90
CA ARG A 221 2.91 7.73 11.88
C ARG A 221 2.16 8.47 12.98
N ARG A 222 2.76 9.51 13.57
CA ARG A 222 2.12 10.28 14.65
C ARG A 222 0.88 11.00 14.15
N THR A 223 0.94 11.50 12.92
CA THR A 223 -0.18 12.19 12.26
C THR A 223 -1.32 11.22 11.95
N ARG A 224 -1.04 10.02 11.43
CA ARG A 224 -2.02 8.94 11.22
C ARG A 224 -2.73 8.55 12.52
N THR A 225 -1.98 8.32 13.60
CA THR A 225 -2.56 7.94 14.90
C THR A 225 -3.46 9.03 15.47
N ARG A 226 -3.02 10.31 15.42
CA ARG A 226 -3.84 11.43 15.89
C ARG A 226 -5.11 11.61 15.07
N PHE A 227 -5.01 11.50 13.75
CA PHE A 227 -6.14 11.60 12.84
C PHE A 227 -7.19 10.52 13.14
N ALA A 228 -6.76 9.26 13.22
CA ALA A 228 -7.67 8.17 13.48
C ALA A 228 -8.28 8.22 14.89
N LEU A 229 -7.53 8.66 15.89
CA LEU A 229 -8.04 8.83 17.25
C LEU A 229 -9.09 9.95 17.30
N ARG A 230 -8.85 11.06 16.58
CA ARG A 230 -9.83 12.14 16.44
C ARG A 230 -11.10 11.66 15.74
N LEU A 231 -10.98 10.91 14.64
CA LEU A 231 -12.13 10.33 13.95
C LEU A 231 -12.90 9.39 14.86
N ALA A 232 -12.23 8.39 15.47
CA ALA A 232 -12.87 7.43 16.35
C ALA A 232 -13.66 8.10 17.50
N LEU A 233 -13.11 9.16 18.11
CA LEU A 233 -13.80 9.95 19.14
C LEU A 233 -15.03 10.72 18.60
N SER A 234 -15.05 11.07 17.31
CA SER A 234 -16.16 11.79 16.68
C SER A 234 -17.30 10.88 16.16
N MET A 235 -17.01 9.59 15.94
CA MET A 235 -17.96 8.61 15.37
C MET A 235 -19.27 8.44 16.16
N PRO A 236 -19.30 8.48 17.51
CA PRO A 236 -20.56 8.40 18.25
C PRO A 236 -21.50 9.58 17.94
N ALA A 237 -20.97 10.80 17.86
CA ALA A 237 -21.75 11.98 17.53
C ALA A 237 -22.25 11.92 16.08
N LEU A 238 -21.38 11.50 15.15
CA LEU A 238 -21.75 11.29 13.76
C LEU A 238 -22.85 10.22 13.62
N ALA A 239 -22.74 9.09 14.32
CA ALA A 239 -23.75 8.04 14.33
C ALA A 239 -25.12 8.57 14.79
N LEU A 240 -25.17 9.41 15.82
CA LEU A 240 -26.42 10.04 16.28
C LEU A 240 -27.01 11.00 15.24
N THR A 241 -26.17 11.76 14.54
CA THR A 241 -26.63 12.66 13.47
C THR A 241 -27.16 11.92 12.24
N LEU A 242 -26.51 10.81 11.85
CA LEU A 242 -26.91 9.99 10.70
C LEU A 242 -28.13 9.11 10.99
N ARG A 243 -28.37 8.79 12.26
CA ARG A 243 -29.58 8.09 12.73
C ARG A 243 -30.78 9.02 12.91
N ARG A 244 -30.77 10.24 12.35
CA ARG A 244 -31.89 11.18 12.45
C ARG A 244 -33.21 10.46 12.11
N PRO A 245 -34.15 10.37 13.08
CA PRO A 245 -35.34 9.57 12.91
C PRO A 245 -36.26 10.24 11.89
N THR A 246 -36.79 9.45 10.94
CA THR A 246 -37.94 9.85 10.15
C THR A 246 -39.11 10.20 11.09
N ARG A 247 -39.99 11.16 10.72
CA ARG A 247 -41.14 11.54 11.57
C ARG A 247 -41.96 10.33 12.05
N HIS A 248 -42.02 9.26 11.25
CA HIS A 248 -42.68 8.01 11.61
C HIS A 248 -41.99 7.22 12.74
N THR A 249 -40.67 7.23 12.85
CA THR A 249 -39.96 6.54 13.94
C THR A 249 -40.14 7.26 15.27
N LEU A 250 -40.27 8.59 15.28
CA LEU A 250 -40.64 9.34 16.50
C LEU A 250 -42.08 9.05 16.95
N THR A 251 -43.01 8.85 16.01
CA THR A 251 -44.40 8.49 16.31
C THR A 251 -44.51 7.07 16.86
N VAL A 252 -43.82 6.10 16.25
CA VAL A 252 -43.77 4.71 16.73
C VAL A 252 -43.06 4.62 18.07
N LEU A 253 -41.95 5.36 18.26
CA LEU A 253 -41.23 5.38 19.53
C LEU A 253 -42.07 6.02 20.65
N ARG A 254 -42.79 7.12 20.37
CA ARG A 254 -43.76 7.71 21.31
C ARG A 254 -44.92 6.77 21.62
N TRP A 255 -45.40 6.01 20.64
CA TRP A 255 -46.45 5.01 20.83
C TRP A 255 -45.95 3.86 21.73
N ILE A 256 -44.78 3.28 21.44
CA ILE A 256 -44.14 2.23 22.26
C ILE A 256 -43.89 2.73 23.68
N LEU A 257 -43.43 3.97 23.85
CA LEU A 257 -43.17 4.56 25.16
C LEU A 257 -44.45 4.85 25.95
N ARG A 258 -45.59 5.08 25.29
CA ARG A 258 -46.92 5.25 25.92
C ARG A 258 -47.62 3.94 26.26
N THR A 259 -47.33 2.84 25.58
CA THR A 259 -47.94 1.55 25.92
C THR A 259 -47.54 1.09 27.32
N ASP A 260 -48.54 0.82 28.16
CA ASP A 260 -48.34 0.35 29.52
C ASP A 260 -47.74 -1.07 29.53
N LEU A 261 -46.70 -1.26 30.34
CA LEU A 261 -45.64 -2.26 30.16
C LEU A 261 -46.01 -3.66 30.65
N ARG A 262 -47.06 -4.27 30.08
CA ARG A 262 -47.39 -5.69 30.34
C ARG A 262 -47.18 -6.63 29.15
N THR A 263 -46.91 -6.13 27.95
CA THR A 263 -46.68 -6.96 26.75
C THR A 263 -45.32 -6.66 26.11
N TRP A 264 -44.25 -7.03 26.82
CA TRP A 264 -42.88 -7.14 26.30
C TRP A 264 -42.69 -8.32 25.33
N THR A 265 -43.78 -8.91 24.84
CA THR A 265 -43.85 -10.12 24.03
C THR A 265 -42.89 -10.15 22.83
N PRO A 266 -42.60 -9.02 22.12
CA PRO A 266 -41.63 -9.02 21.05
C PRO A 266 -40.18 -9.07 21.55
N LEU A 267 -39.87 -8.36 22.64
CA LEU A 267 -38.52 -8.26 23.18
C LEU A 267 -38.12 -9.52 23.96
N THR A 268 -39.10 -10.23 24.55
CA THR A 268 -38.88 -11.51 25.23
C THR A 268 -38.40 -12.60 24.26
N VAL A 269 -38.88 -12.60 23.02
CA VAL A 269 -38.40 -13.54 21.99
C VAL A 269 -36.94 -13.25 21.62
N LEU A 270 -36.60 -11.97 21.44
CA LEU A 270 -35.24 -11.55 21.15
C LEU A 270 -34.28 -11.86 22.31
N LEU A 271 -34.70 -11.57 23.55
CA LEU A 271 -33.92 -11.85 24.75
C LEU A 271 -33.74 -13.35 24.94
N GLY A 272 -34.79 -14.15 24.70
CA GLY A 272 -34.73 -15.61 24.73
C GLY A 272 -33.76 -16.18 23.69
N TRP A 273 -33.79 -15.68 22.46
CA TRP A 273 -32.82 -16.05 21.43
C TRP A 273 -31.38 -15.71 21.84
N MET A 274 -31.15 -14.51 22.39
CA MET A 274 -29.82 -14.05 22.81
C MET A 274 -29.26 -14.90 23.96
N ILE A 275 -30.12 -15.32 24.90
CA ILE A 275 -29.74 -16.22 26.00
C ILE A 275 -29.38 -17.60 25.46
N VAL A 276 -30.20 -18.16 24.55
CA VAL A 276 -29.95 -19.48 23.96
C VAL A 276 -28.65 -19.50 23.16
N GLU A 277 -28.38 -18.46 22.38
CA GLU A 277 -27.15 -18.37 21.59
C GLU A 277 -25.92 -18.19 22.47
N THR A 278 -26.02 -17.41 23.55
CA THR A 278 -24.90 -17.21 24.49
C THR A 278 -24.63 -18.49 25.31
N ALA A 279 -25.69 -19.22 25.69
CA ALA A 279 -25.60 -20.46 26.45
C ALA A 279 -24.88 -21.59 25.67
N ARG A 280 -24.84 -21.52 24.33
CA ARG A 280 -24.06 -22.46 23.49
C ARG A 280 -22.56 -22.34 23.73
N ASN A 281 -22.09 -21.16 24.16
CA ASN A 281 -20.68 -20.87 24.35
C ASN A 281 -20.29 -20.78 25.84
N SER A 282 -21.18 -20.30 26.71
CA SER A 282 -20.93 -20.13 28.14
C SER A 282 -22.23 -20.00 28.94
N LEU A 283 -22.47 -20.94 29.87
CA LEU A 283 -23.63 -20.90 30.77
C LEU A 283 -23.58 -19.71 31.75
N GLY A 284 -22.37 -19.29 32.14
CA GLY A 284 -22.17 -18.15 33.04
C GLY A 284 -22.60 -16.83 32.39
N ASP A 285 -22.20 -16.61 31.14
CA ASP A 285 -22.51 -15.36 30.42
C ASP A 285 -24.00 -15.27 30.06
N ALA A 286 -24.64 -16.41 29.77
CA ALA A 286 -26.08 -16.48 29.57
C ALA A 286 -26.87 -16.11 30.84
N ALA A 287 -26.40 -16.54 32.02
CA ALA A 287 -27.00 -16.18 33.30
C ALA A 287 -26.85 -14.68 33.61
N VAL A 288 -25.69 -14.09 33.30
CA VAL A 288 -25.46 -12.64 33.44
C VAL A 288 -26.43 -11.85 32.57
N ILE A 289 -26.64 -12.24 31.32
CA ILE A 289 -27.59 -11.60 30.41
C ILE A 289 -29.03 -11.67 30.96
N LEU A 290 -29.45 -12.84 31.43
CA LEU A 290 -30.79 -13.05 31.97
C LEU A 290 -31.08 -12.15 33.19
N ILE A 291 -30.08 -11.92 34.05
CA ILE A 291 -30.23 -11.16 35.30
C ILE A 291 -30.10 -9.65 35.06
N THR A 292 -29.19 -9.22 34.19
CA THR A 292 -28.81 -7.80 34.06
C THR A 292 -29.60 -7.03 33.03
N VAL A 293 -29.98 -7.66 31.91
CA VAL A 293 -30.60 -6.96 30.78
C VAL A 293 -32.02 -6.47 31.10
N PRO A 294 -32.91 -7.25 31.74
CA PRO A 294 -34.27 -6.78 32.04
C PRO A 294 -34.32 -5.56 33.00
N PRO A 295 -33.58 -5.53 34.13
CA PRO A 295 -33.58 -4.38 35.03
C PRO A 295 -32.97 -3.11 34.39
N VAL A 296 -31.89 -3.24 33.61
CA VAL A 296 -31.24 -2.11 32.95
C VAL A 296 -32.13 -1.51 31.87
N LEU A 297 -32.80 -2.35 31.08
CA LEU A 297 -33.79 -1.89 30.10
C LEU A 297 -34.97 -1.20 30.77
N HIS A 298 -35.49 -1.77 31.86
CA HIS A 298 -36.55 -1.14 32.65
C HIS A 298 -36.13 0.24 33.17
N ALA A 299 -34.96 0.35 33.81
CA ALA A 299 -34.44 1.61 34.32
C ALA A 299 -34.21 2.65 33.20
N GLY A 300 -33.70 2.21 32.04
CA GLY A 300 -33.51 3.06 30.87
C GLY A 300 -34.83 3.62 30.33
N VAL A 301 -35.85 2.77 30.21
CA VAL A 301 -37.19 3.17 29.75
C VAL A 301 -37.85 4.14 30.74
N THR A 302 -37.78 3.88 32.05
CA THR A 302 -38.31 4.79 33.08
C THR A 302 -37.62 6.15 33.05
N CYS A 303 -36.29 6.17 32.89
CA CYS A 303 -35.53 7.42 32.74
C CYS A 303 -35.96 8.21 31.49
N LEU A 304 -36.18 7.51 30.37
CA LEU A 304 -36.66 8.09 29.12
C LEU A 304 -38.09 8.63 29.23
N ARG A 305 -39.02 7.92 29.87
CA ARG A 305 -40.39 8.39 30.13
C ARG A 305 -40.40 9.68 30.94
N LYS A 306 -39.62 9.72 32.02
CA LYS A 306 -39.47 10.90 32.87
C LYS A 306 -38.89 12.10 32.12
N LYS A 307 -37.85 11.88 31.30
CA LYS A 307 -37.24 12.95 30.48
C LYS A 307 -38.17 13.48 29.39
N LEU A 308 -39.09 12.64 28.91
CA LEU A 308 -40.04 12.99 27.85
C LEU A 308 -41.38 13.51 28.40
N GLY A 309 -41.52 13.64 29.73
CA GLY A 309 -42.74 14.15 30.37
C GLY A 309 -43.95 13.23 30.23
N LEU A 310 -43.72 11.94 30.00
CA LEU A 310 -44.78 10.95 29.72
C LEU A 310 -45.40 10.34 30.98
N ASP A 311 -44.93 10.73 32.17
CA ASP A 311 -45.42 10.25 33.47
C ASP A 311 -46.43 11.20 34.14
N GLN A 312 -46.88 12.28 33.47
CA GLN A 312 -47.97 13.09 33.99
C GLN A 312 -49.32 12.42 33.67
N PRO A 313 -50.20 12.17 34.66
CA PRO A 313 -51.56 11.73 34.36
C PRO A 313 -52.26 12.81 33.55
N ASP A 314 -52.87 12.44 32.43
CA ASP A 314 -53.67 13.35 31.62
C ASP A 314 -54.68 14.10 32.52
N GLU A 315 -54.67 15.44 32.48
CA GLU A 315 -55.77 16.22 33.04
C GLU A 315 -57.07 15.79 32.35
N PRO A 316 -58.14 15.47 33.10
CA PRO A 316 -59.40 15.07 32.49
C PRO A 316 -59.98 16.27 31.73
N ILE A 317 -60.28 16.06 30.45
CA ILE A 317 -61.22 16.89 29.68
C ILE A 317 -62.63 16.41 29.96
#